data_AF-A0AAN0LVV0-F1
#
_entry.id   AF-A0AAN0LVV0-F1
#
_cell.length_a   1.000
_cell.length_b   1.000
_cell.length_c   1.000
_cell.angle_alpha   90.00
_cell.angle_beta   90.00
_cell.angle_gamma   90.00
#
_symmetry.space_group_name_H-M   'P 1'
#
loop_
_entity.id
_entity.type
_entity.pdbx_description
1 polymer ?
#
loop_
_entity_poly.entity_id
_entity_poly.type
_entity_poly.pdbx_seq_one_letter_code
_entity_poly.pdbx_strand_id
1 'polypeptide(L)' 'MEAKQFTISKWVVKHAYDLVKANKGSAGVDAQSLADFDRNLKSNLYKIWNRLSSGTYFPPPVKAVSIPKKAGGERE' A
#
# COMPACT_ATOMS: atom_id res chain seq x y z
N MET A 1 -15.52 22.41 -12.67
CA MET A 1 -14.30 21.65 -12.33
C MET A 1 -14.74 20.35 -11.70
N GLU A 2 -14.57 19.22 -12.39
CA GLU A 2 -14.96 17.92 -11.86
C GLU A 2 -14.00 17.52 -10.74
N ALA A 3 -14.50 17.54 -9.51
CA ALA A 3 -13.70 17.27 -8.32
C ALA A 3 -13.57 15.76 -8.09
N LYS A 4 -12.59 15.13 -8.77
CA LYS A 4 -12.17 13.71 -8.61
C LYS A 4 -13.25 12.66 -8.98
N GLN A 5 -12.82 11.58 -9.64
CA GLN A 5 -13.70 10.50 -10.11
C GLN A 5 -14.30 9.68 -8.95
N PHE A 6 -13.58 9.53 -7.84
CA PHE A 6 -14.02 8.79 -6.66
C PHE A 6 -13.98 9.67 -5.40
N THR A 7 -15.07 9.63 -4.62
CA THR A 7 -15.15 10.33 -3.33
C THR A 7 -14.43 9.52 -2.25
N ILE A 8 -13.12 9.70 -2.15
CA ILE A 8 -12.28 9.04 -1.14
C ILE A 8 -11.73 10.10 -0.19
N SER A 9 -11.98 9.94 1.11
CA SER A 9 -11.41 10.83 2.14
C SER A 9 -9.93 10.56 2.36
N LYS A 10 -9.12 11.61 2.54
CA LYS A 10 -7.70 11.50 2.92
C LYS A 10 -7.52 10.70 4.23
N TRP A 11 -8.51 10.78 5.13
CA TRP A 11 -8.50 10.09 6.41
C TRP A 11 -8.59 8.57 6.26
N VAL A 12 -9.35 8.08 5.28
CA VAL A 12 -9.44 6.65 4.98
C VAL A 12 -8.08 6.10 4.54
N VAL A 13 -7.37 6.84 3.68
CA VAL A 13 -6.02 6.45 3.23
C VAL A 13 -5.03 6.46 4.39
N LYS A 14 -5.11 7.44 5.28
CA LYS A 14 -4.26 7.49 6.47
C LYS A 14 -4.57 6.33 7.43
N HIS A 15 -5.84 6.05 7.69
CA HIS A 15 -6.23 4.93 8.55
C HIS A 15 -5.76 3.58 7.99
N ALA A 16 -5.91 3.37 6.67
CA ALA A 16 -5.40 2.17 6.01
C ALA A 16 -3.89 2.01 6.17
N TYR A 17 -3.13 3.10 6.08
CA TYR A 17 -1.70 3.08 6.33
C TYR A 17 -1.35 2.66 7.78
N ASP A 18 -2.12 3.13 8.77
CA ASP A 18 -1.89 2.77 10.17
C ASP A 18 -2.10 1.26 10.42
N LEU A 19 -3.09 0.65 9.75
CA LEU A 19 -3.31 -0.79 9.79
C LEU A 19 -2.13 -1.57 9.17
N VAL A 20 -1.61 -1.11 8.02
CA VAL A 20 -0.43 -1.72 7.38
C VAL A 20 0.79 -1.62 8.28
N LYS A 21 1.00 -0.46 8.91
CA LYS A 21 2.10 -0.23 9.83
C LYS A 21 2.04 -1.15 11.06
N ALA A 22 0.83 -1.41 11.58
CA ALA A 22 0.63 -2.34 12.69
C ALA A 22 1.01 -3.80 12.35
N ASN A 23 0.82 -4.20 11.09
CA ASN A 23 1.15 -5.56 10.62
C ASN A 23 2.65 -5.83 10.49
N LYS A 24 3.50 -4.79 10.44
CA LYS A 24 4.98 -4.90 10.35
C LYS A 24 5.45 -5.84 9.22
N GLY A 25 4.73 -5.83 8.10
CA GLY A 25 5.04 -6.67 6.94
C GLY A 25 6.37 -6.31 6.26
N SER A 26 6.90 -7.24 5.47
CA SER A 26 8.10 -7.03 4.65
C SER A 26 7.83 -6.15 3.44
N ALA A 27 8.89 -5.54 2.90
CA ALA A 27 8.81 -4.76 1.66
C ALA A 27 8.41 -5.62 0.44
N GLY A 28 7.70 -4.98 -0.50
CA GLY A 28 7.25 -5.59 -1.74
C GLY A 28 8.32 -5.62 -2.83
N VAL A 29 7.88 -5.60 -4.09
CA VAL A 29 8.77 -5.61 -5.27
C VAL A 29 9.63 -4.37 -5.40
N ASP A 30 9.18 -3.24 -4.85
CA ASP A 30 9.87 -1.95 -4.86
C ASP A 30 10.94 -1.81 -3.76
N ALA A 31 11.07 -2.82 -2.90
CA ALA A 31 11.96 -2.85 -1.75
C ALA A 31 11.79 -1.67 -0.76
N GLN A 32 10.66 -0.95 -0.82
CA GLN A 32 10.43 0.18 0.09
C GLN A 32 10.05 -0.31 1.49
N SER A 33 10.86 0.04 2.48
CA SER A 33 10.52 -0.24 3.89
C SER A 33 9.50 0.77 4.44
N LEU A 34 8.80 0.38 5.52
CA LEU A 34 7.93 1.33 6.25
C LEU A 34 8.70 2.54 6.77
N ALA A 35 9.96 2.35 7.17
CA ALA A 35 10.83 3.44 7.64
C ALA A 35 11.16 4.42 6.51
N ASP A 36 11.45 3.92 5.30
CA ASP A 36 11.69 4.77 4.13
C ASP A 36 10.41 5.51 3.71
N PHE A 37 9.26 4.83 3.77
CA PHE A 37 7.97 5.44 3.47
C PHE A 37 7.61 6.55 4.47
N ASP A 38 7.90 6.34 5.76
CA ASP A 38 7.62 7.29 6.83
C ASP A 38 8.41 8.59 6.71
N ARG A 39 9.61 8.58 6.12
CA ARG A 39 10.44 9.79 5.93
C ARG A 39 9.71 10.90 5.19
N ASN A 40 8.77 10.56 4.30
CA ASN A 40 7.95 11.53 3.59
C ASN A 40 6.46 11.17 3.62
N LEU A 41 5.98 10.78 4.81
CA LEU A 41 4.65 10.19 5.02
C LEU A 41 3.53 11.01 4.38
N LYS A 42 3.47 12.33 4.65
CA LYS A 42 2.41 13.21 4.14
C LYS A 42 2.37 13.24 2.61
N SER A 43 3.54 13.37 1.97
CA SER A 43 3.65 13.41 0.50
C SER A 43 3.27 12.06 -0.11
N ASN A 44 3.73 10.96 0.47
CA ASN A 44 3.42 9.62 -0.01
C ASN A 44 1.92 9.31 0.09
N LEU A 45 1.29 9.61 1.23
CA LEU A 45 -0.16 9.44 1.40
C LEU A 45 -0.96 10.35 0.45
N TYR A 46 -0.49 11.58 0.21
CA TYR A 46 -1.13 12.46 -0.75
C TYR A 46 -1.07 11.90 -2.18
N LYS A 47 0.08 11.38 -2.62
CA LYS A 47 0.23 10.76 -3.95
C LYS A 47 -0.73 9.58 -4.12
N ILE A 48 -0.82 8.70 -3.12
CA ILE A 48 -1.73 7.55 -3.14
C ILE A 48 -3.18 8.01 -3.18
N TRP A 49 -3.58 8.88 -2.24
CA TRP A 49 -4.93 9.45 -2.22
C TRP A 49 -5.30 10.11 -3.54
N ASN A 50 -4.37 10.88 -4.13
CA ASN A 50 -4.64 11.59 -5.38
C ASN A 50 -4.92 10.61 -6.51
N ARG A 51 -4.08 9.58 -6.68
CA ARG A 51 -4.25 8.56 -7.72
C ARG A 51 -5.50 7.71 -7.52
N LEU A 52 -5.79 7.32 -6.28
CA LEU A 52 -7.01 6.55 -5.95
C LEU A 52 -8.26 7.37 -6.26
N SER A 53 -8.33 8.62 -5.79
CA SER A 53 -9.50 9.47 -6.00
C SER A 53 -9.66 9.94 -7.44
N SER A 54 -8.59 10.00 -8.25
CA SER A 54 -8.67 10.31 -9.68
C SER A 54 -8.83 9.08 -10.58
N GLY A 55 -8.85 7.86 -10.03
CA GLY A 55 -8.93 6.63 -10.83
C GLY A 55 -7.68 6.26 -11.61
N THR A 56 -6.52 6.86 -11.29
CA THR A 56 -5.24 6.62 -11.98
C THR A 56 -4.27 5.79 -11.15
N TYR A 57 -4.75 5.15 -10.08
CA TYR A 57 -3.94 4.25 -9.28
C TYR A 57 -3.88 2.86 -9.93
N PHE A 58 -2.68 2.48 -10.34
CA PHE A 58 -2.36 1.12 -10.78
C PHE A 58 -1.40 0.52 -9.77
N PRO A 59 -1.80 -0.54 -9.04
CA PRO A 59 -0.93 -1.16 -8.05
C PRO A 59 0.27 -1.84 -8.72
N PRO A 60 1.46 -1.82 -8.10
CA PRO A 60 2.59 -2.63 -8.56
C PRO A 60 2.28 -4.13 -8.38
N PRO A 61 2.99 -5.01 -9.11
CA PRO A 61 2.86 -6.44 -8.93
C PRO A 61 3.25 -6.87 -7.50
N VAL A 62 2.68 -7.97 -7.03
CA VAL A 62 3.01 -8.55 -5.72
C VAL A 62 4.35 -9.29 -5.77
N LYS A 63 5.08 -9.30 -4.65
CA LYS A 63 6.32 -10.08 -4.51
C LYS A 63 5.96 -11.50 -4.10
N ALA A 64 6.18 -12.47 -4.98
CA ALA A 64 6.00 -13.88 -4.66
C ALA A 64 7.05 -14.33 -3.62
N VAL A 65 6.58 -15.02 -2.59
CA VAL A 65 7.44 -15.61 -1.54
C VAL A 65 6.92 -17.00 -1.26
N SER A 66 7.77 -18.01 -1.44
CA SER A 66 7.42 -19.38 -1.07
C SER A 66 7.35 -19.51 0.45
N ILE A 67 6.20 -19.97 0.95
CA ILE A 67 5.94 -20.21 2.36
C ILE A 67 5.62 -21.71 2.54
N PRO A 68 6.46 -22.48 3.25
CA PRO A 68 6.21 -23.91 3.47
C PRO A 68 4.94 -24.13 4.32
N LYS A 69 4.12 -25.10 3.92
CA LYS A 69 2.89 -25.48 4.66
C LYS A 69 3.17 -26.61 5.65
N LYS A 70 2.44 -26.61 6.77
CA LYS A 70 2.59 -27.63 7.83
C LYS A 70 2.29 -29.06 7.37
N ALA A 71 1.41 -29.24 6.38
CA ALA A 71 1.00 -30.55 5.87
C ALA A 71 1.82 -31.03 4.66
N GLY A 72 2.94 -30.37 4.34
CA GLY A 72 3.71 -30.58 3.11
C GLY A 72 3.28 -29.65 1.97
N GLY A 73 4.22 -29.39 1.06
CA GLY A 73 4.05 -28.46 -0.06
C GLY A 73 4.25 -26.98 0.30
N GLU A 74 4.22 -26.13 -0.73
CA GLU A 74 4.48 -24.70 -0.62
C GLU A 74 3.20 -23.89 -0.87
N ARG A 75 3.14 -22.69 -0.30
CA ARG A 75 2.17 -21.64 -0.63
C ARG A 75 2.94 -20.54 -1.36
N GLU A 76 2.50 -20.21 -2.57
CA GLU A 76 2.91 -19.01 -3.30
C GLU A 76 1.99 -17.82 -2.98
#